data_AF-A0A7X7APM8-F1
#
_entry.id   AF-A0A7X7APM8-F1
#
_cell.length_a   1.000
_cell.length_b   1.000
_cell.length_c   1.000
_cell.angle_alpha   90.00
_cell.angle_beta   90.00
_cell.angle_gamma   90.00
#
_symmetry.space_group_name_H-M   'P 1'
#
loop_
_entity.id
_entity.type
_entity.pdbx_description
1 polymer ?
#
loop_
_entity_poly.entity_id
_entity_poly.type
_entity_poly.pdbx_seq_one_letter_code
_entity_poly.pdbx_strand_id
1 'polypeptide(L)'
;SDSYRHSKWLSMMEKRLNLAKKLLNPKDSVLICTIDEKEYLHFGCLLEELFPEANMQMISSIIAQKGVARNHSFYRTNEFIFFLQIGSSKVTKLNLGKEWELGKKSSAASQGIVWSQLRRSGTSDLRADSPNLFYPIIFDRESLEIVGTDNALEVSRHPARSLEEVDNRYYLWPIKEDGVEGRWQLSSQELMKRKEKGYVRVGKQKENTIPVSYLKRGSIAKIEKGDVEVVGNDLINNTVIVDAEKYKHTFVPGSQWNIELHDATYHGSQLLAKFLPDRKFPFPKSLYAVRDTLRFFVANKPNALIVDFFAGSGTTLHAVNLLNAEDGGQRRCIMVTNNEVSDGEAKSLVKQGYQPGDEEWERLGIARYVTWPRTLCSIKGEDINGEPLKGNYLESDLPMADGFQSNAIYFKLGFLDKTAIALGRQFKELLSVLWMKAGSIGLCPQLEGEDIPKMLILPDNHFAVLTDEKDFPEFFEQVKAAANIETVFIVTDSEAGYREMAAKLQVKISYQLYRDYLDNFRINTGRK
;
A
#
# COMPACT_ATOMS: atom_id res chain seq x y z
N SER A 1 29.91 -11.96 -26.28
CA SER A 1 28.82 -12.05 -25.28
C SER A 1 29.42 -12.55 -23.98
N ASP A 2 29.06 -11.98 -22.83
CA ASP A 2 29.52 -12.46 -21.52
C ASP A 2 28.71 -13.72 -21.15
N SER A 3 29.33 -14.90 -21.22
CA SER A 3 28.71 -16.19 -20.93
C SER A 3 28.28 -16.36 -19.47
N TYR A 4 28.74 -15.49 -18.56
CA TYR A 4 28.46 -15.57 -17.12
C TYR A 4 27.52 -14.46 -16.63
N ARG A 5 26.83 -13.76 -17.54
CA ARG A 5 25.97 -12.60 -17.19
C ARG A 5 24.95 -12.92 -16.09
N HIS A 6 24.27 -14.07 -16.19
CA HIS A 6 23.25 -14.50 -15.23
C HIS A 6 23.85 -14.76 -13.84
N SER A 7 24.92 -15.56 -13.75
CA SER A 7 25.58 -15.88 -12.48
C SER A 7 26.20 -14.65 -11.80
N LYS A 8 26.80 -13.74 -12.58
CA LYS A 8 27.32 -12.47 -12.06
C LYS A 8 26.21 -11.59 -11.49
N TRP A 9 25.09 -11.48 -12.19
CA TRP A 9 23.93 -10.72 -11.75
C TRP A 9 23.30 -11.31 -10.48
N LEU A 10 23.15 -12.64 -10.41
CA LEU A 10 22.64 -13.31 -9.20
C LEU A 10 23.54 -13.08 -8.00
N SER A 11 24.86 -13.25 -8.12
CA SER A 11 25.79 -13.00 -7.01
C SER A 11 25.76 -11.53 -6.53
N MET A 12 25.58 -10.59 -7.46
CA MET A 12 25.40 -9.17 -7.13
C MET A 12 24.11 -8.95 -6.32
N MET A 13 23.00 -9.57 -6.72
CA MET A 13 21.70 -9.46 -6.05
C MET A 13 21.69 -10.17 -4.69
N GLU A 14 22.22 -11.38 -4.61
CA GLU A 14 22.30 -12.18 -3.39
C GLU A 14 22.95 -11.41 -2.24
N LYS A 15 24.09 -10.75 -2.48
CA LYS A 15 24.79 -9.95 -1.46
C LYS A 15 23.92 -8.81 -0.92
N ARG A 16 23.14 -8.16 -1.78
CA ARG A 16 22.24 -7.05 -1.41
C ARG A 16 21.01 -7.55 -0.68
N LEU A 17 20.41 -8.63 -1.17
CA LEU A 17 19.25 -9.26 -0.54
C LEU A 17 19.57 -9.80 0.85
N ASN A 18 20.78 -10.35 1.07
CA ASN A 18 21.26 -10.74 2.39
C ASN A 18 21.33 -9.56 3.38
N LEU A 19 21.68 -8.36 2.92
CA LEU A 19 21.63 -7.15 3.75
C LEU A 19 20.18 -6.68 3.96
N ALA A 20 19.36 -6.68 2.91
CA ALA A 20 17.95 -6.32 2.99
C ALA A 20 17.19 -7.21 3.98
N LYS A 21 17.49 -8.52 4.03
CA LYS A 21 16.92 -9.47 4.99
C LYS A 21 17.16 -9.06 6.45
N LYS A 22 18.29 -8.41 6.75
CA LYS A 22 18.60 -7.89 8.09
C LYS A 22 17.82 -6.61 8.44
N LEU A 23 17.37 -5.86 7.43
CA LEU A 23 16.62 -4.61 7.59
C LEU A 23 15.11 -4.82 7.66
N LEU A 24 14.61 -5.89 7.04
CA LEU A 24 13.19 -6.22 7.02
C LEU A 24 12.70 -6.59 8.43
N ASN A 25 11.55 -6.04 8.83
CA ASN A 25 10.90 -6.39 10.08
C ASN A 25 10.33 -7.82 9.99
N PRO A 26 10.83 -8.80 10.78
CA PRO A 26 10.38 -10.19 10.68
C PRO A 26 8.93 -10.40 11.11
N LYS A 27 8.33 -9.45 11.85
CA LYS A 27 6.93 -9.55 12.33
C LYS A 27 5.91 -9.05 11.31
N ASP A 28 6.26 -8.04 10.53
CA ASP A 28 5.36 -7.40 9.57
C ASP A 28 6.17 -6.56 8.57
N SER A 29 6.53 -7.14 7.43
CA SER A 29 7.14 -6.42 6.31
C SER A 29 6.86 -7.10 4.98
N VAL A 30 7.14 -6.39 3.89
CA VAL A 30 7.07 -6.92 2.54
C VAL A 30 8.33 -6.50 1.79
N LEU A 31 8.96 -7.45 1.08
CA LEU A 31 9.95 -7.14 0.07
C LEU A 31 9.28 -7.16 -1.30
N ILE A 32 9.46 -6.08 -2.06
CA ILE A 32 8.83 -5.88 -3.36
C ILE A 32 9.92 -5.72 -4.41
N CYS A 33 9.92 -6.58 -5.41
CA CYS A 33 10.95 -6.56 -6.46
C CYS A 33 10.31 -6.58 -7.85
N THR A 34 10.54 -5.55 -8.65
CA THR A 34 10.18 -5.55 -10.08
C THR A 34 11.31 -6.19 -10.89
N ILE A 35 10.98 -7.04 -11.86
CA ILE A 35 11.95 -7.71 -12.71
C ILE A 35 11.41 -7.90 -14.13
N ASP A 36 12.30 -7.88 -15.12
CA ASP A 36 11.92 -8.12 -16.52
C ASP A 36 11.80 -9.62 -16.83
N GLU A 37 11.39 -9.94 -18.05
CA GLU A 37 11.21 -11.32 -18.51
C GLU A 37 12.51 -12.10 -18.72
N LYS A 38 13.68 -11.49 -18.57
CA LYS A 38 14.98 -12.15 -18.79
C LYS A 38 15.50 -12.84 -17.53
N GLU A 39 15.30 -12.23 -16.37
CA GLU A 39 15.86 -12.71 -15.10
C GLU A 39 14.82 -13.23 -14.11
N TYR A 40 13.52 -13.11 -14.39
CA TYR A 40 12.47 -13.46 -13.41
C TYR A 40 12.55 -14.89 -12.87
N LEU A 41 12.91 -15.89 -13.70
CA LEU A 41 13.04 -17.29 -13.27
C LEU A 41 14.18 -17.45 -12.26
N HIS A 42 15.39 -17.02 -12.63
CA HIS A 42 16.56 -17.14 -11.78
C HIS A 42 16.43 -16.33 -10.49
N PHE A 43 15.84 -15.14 -10.60
CA PHE A 43 15.59 -14.27 -9.46
C PHE A 43 14.54 -14.85 -8.52
N GLY A 44 13.48 -15.46 -9.04
CA GLY A 44 12.49 -16.19 -8.25
C GLY A 44 13.12 -17.30 -7.43
N CYS A 45 13.98 -18.13 -8.04
CA CYS A 45 14.70 -19.19 -7.31
C CYS A 45 15.58 -18.63 -6.19
N LEU A 46 16.32 -17.53 -6.44
CA LEU A 46 17.14 -16.87 -5.43
C LEU A 46 16.30 -16.32 -4.28
N LEU A 47 15.12 -15.76 -4.58
CA LEU A 47 14.19 -15.25 -3.58
C LEU A 47 13.63 -16.38 -2.70
N GLU A 48 13.27 -17.52 -3.28
CA GLU A 48 12.83 -18.71 -2.53
C GLU A 48 13.93 -19.26 -1.62
N GLU A 49 15.17 -19.31 -2.10
CA GLU A 49 16.32 -19.75 -1.31
C GLU A 49 16.60 -18.81 -0.12
N LEU A 50 16.58 -17.49 -0.36
CA LEU A 50 16.91 -16.50 0.67
C LEU A 50 15.76 -16.24 1.64
N PHE A 51 14.50 -16.46 1.26
CA PHE A 51 13.31 -16.17 2.07
C PHE A 51 12.32 -17.34 2.08
N PRO A 52 12.71 -18.54 2.53
CA PRO A 52 11.84 -19.72 2.52
C PRO A 52 10.59 -19.57 3.41
N GLU A 53 10.63 -18.67 4.38
CA GLU A 53 9.52 -18.34 5.28
C GLU A 53 8.52 -17.34 4.70
N ALA A 54 8.86 -16.65 3.61
CA ALA A 54 8.01 -15.60 3.05
C ALA A 54 6.89 -16.21 2.20
N ASN A 55 5.69 -15.64 2.30
CA ASN A 55 4.64 -15.91 1.35
C ASN A 55 4.90 -15.10 0.06
N MET A 56 5.47 -15.76 -0.94
CA MET A 56 5.83 -15.15 -2.21
C MET A 56 4.67 -15.21 -3.22
N GLN A 57 4.31 -14.06 -3.78
CA GLN A 57 3.36 -13.95 -4.88
C GLN A 57 3.99 -13.17 -6.05
N MET A 58 3.79 -13.68 -7.27
CA MET A 58 4.20 -12.99 -8.48
C MET A 58 3.00 -12.35 -9.19
N ILE A 59 3.18 -11.10 -9.63
CA ILE A 59 2.21 -10.32 -10.38
C ILE A 59 2.81 -9.97 -11.75
N SER A 60 1.98 -9.97 -12.79
CA SER A 60 2.34 -9.43 -14.11
C SER A 60 1.67 -8.08 -14.28
N SER A 61 2.46 -7.03 -14.59
CA SER A 61 1.98 -5.67 -14.78
C SER A 61 2.31 -5.16 -16.16
N ILE A 62 1.31 -4.68 -16.90
CA ILE A 62 1.50 -4.02 -18.19
C ILE A 62 2.10 -2.63 -17.94
N ILE A 63 3.27 -2.38 -18.53
CA ILE A 63 4.03 -1.12 -18.42
C ILE A 63 4.21 -0.41 -19.76
N ALA A 64 3.79 -1.05 -20.86
CA ALA A 64 3.78 -0.49 -22.20
C ALA A 64 2.47 -0.85 -22.90
N GLN A 65 1.49 0.04 -22.84
CA GLN A 65 0.12 -0.19 -23.34
C GLN A 65 0.07 -0.46 -24.84
N LYS A 66 0.99 0.17 -25.60
CA LYS A 66 1.14 -0.05 -27.05
C LYS A 66 2.08 -1.20 -27.41
N GLY A 67 2.73 -1.80 -26.41
CA GLY A 67 3.81 -2.77 -26.57
C GLY A 67 5.08 -2.17 -27.18
N VAL A 68 6.19 -2.84 -26.93
CA VAL A 68 7.50 -2.53 -27.53
C VAL A 68 7.81 -3.60 -28.56
N ALA A 69 7.92 -3.18 -29.83
CA ALA A 69 8.19 -4.07 -30.95
C ALA A 69 9.50 -4.85 -30.74
N ARG A 70 9.51 -6.11 -31.19
CA ARG A 70 10.67 -7.00 -31.18
C ARG A 70 10.82 -7.67 -32.53
N ASN A 71 12.05 -7.76 -33.00
CA ASN A 71 12.32 -8.37 -34.30
C ASN A 71 11.92 -9.86 -34.28
N HIS A 72 11.04 -10.28 -35.19
CA HIS A 72 10.52 -11.66 -35.28
C HIS A 72 9.96 -12.23 -33.96
N SER A 73 9.30 -11.40 -33.13
CA SER A 73 8.76 -11.84 -31.83
C SER A 73 7.52 -11.03 -31.42
N PHE A 74 6.77 -11.53 -30.43
CA PHE A 74 5.66 -10.79 -29.83
C PHE A 74 6.15 -9.50 -29.17
N TYR A 75 5.29 -8.49 -29.14
CA TYR A 75 5.59 -7.20 -28.51
C TYR A 75 5.71 -7.40 -27.00
N ARG A 76 6.71 -6.79 -26.37
CA ARG A 76 6.79 -6.78 -24.91
C ARG A 76 5.84 -5.71 -24.36
N THR A 77 4.97 -6.09 -23.46
CA THR A 77 4.02 -5.18 -22.80
C THR A 77 4.23 -5.08 -21.29
N ASN A 78 4.79 -6.10 -20.66
CA ASN A 78 4.77 -6.27 -19.21
C ASN A 78 6.15 -6.38 -18.56
N GLU A 79 6.13 -6.25 -17.24
CA GLU A 79 7.15 -6.69 -16.30
C GLU A 79 6.51 -7.56 -15.20
N PHE A 80 7.34 -8.16 -14.36
CA PHE A 80 6.90 -8.97 -13.22
C PHE A 80 7.22 -8.29 -11.90
N ILE A 81 6.40 -8.52 -10.89
CA ILE A 81 6.58 -8.02 -9.53
C ILE A 81 6.49 -9.19 -8.56
N PHE A 82 7.54 -9.42 -7.80
CA PHE A 82 7.53 -10.34 -6.67
C PHE A 82 7.18 -9.58 -5.39
N PHE A 83 6.16 -10.07 -4.68
CA PHE A 83 5.79 -9.64 -3.34
C PHE A 83 6.11 -10.76 -2.36
N LEU A 84 7.09 -10.54 -1.50
CA LEU A 84 7.48 -11.46 -0.43
C LEU A 84 6.91 -10.95 0.88
N GLN A 85 5.79 -11.51 1.31
CA GLN A 85 5.11 -11.14 2.55
C GLN A 85 5.75 -11.88 3.71
N ILE A 86 6.25 -11.14 4.71
CA ILE A 86 6.96 -11.67 5.86
C ILE A 86 6.14 -11.43 7.13
N GLY A 87 6.04 -12.46 7.96
CA GLY A 87 5.29 -12.43 9.21
C GLY A 87 3.79 -12.25 8.99
N SER A 88 3.21 -11.20 9.57
CA SER A 88 1.77 -10.88 9.49
C SER A 88 1.39 -9.98 8.30
N SER A 89 2.36 -9.62 7.46
CA SER A 89 2.13 -8.79 6.28
C SER A 89 1.14 -9.44 5.33
N LYS A 90 0.17 -8.65 4.86
CA LYS A 90 -0.90 -9.10 3.97
C LYS A 90 -1.37 -7.96 3.08
N VAL A 91 -1.91 -8.33 1.93
CA VAL A 91 -2.54 -7.38 1.01
C VAL A 91 -3.77 -6.75 1.66
N THR A 92 -3.86 -5.43 1.61
CA THR A 92 -4.99 -4.64 2.11
C THR A 92 -6.04 -4.50 1.01
N LYS A 93 -7.32 -4.69 1.37
CA LYS A 93 -8.44 -4.39 0.47
C LYS A 93 -8.55 -2.88 0.32
N LEU A 94 -8.55 -2.40 -0.92
CA LEU A 94 -8.65 -0.97 -1.22
C LEU A 94 -9.89 -0.71 -2.06
N ASN A 95 -10.40 0.52 -1.99
CA ASN A 95 -11.36 1.01 -2.97
C ASN A 95 -10.59 1.27 -4.28
N LEU A 96 -10.89 0.48 -5.30
CA LEU A 96 -10.17 0.49 -6.57
C LEU A 96 -11.15 0.76 -7.71
N GLY A 97 -10.65 1.40 -8.78
CA GLY A 97 -11.41 1.61 -9.99
C GLY A 97 -11.76 0.30 -10.72
N LYS A 98 -12.66 0.40 -11.70
CA LYS A 98 -13.19 -0.75 -12.45
C LYS A 98 -12.10 -1.49 -13.24
N GLU A 99 -11.03 -0.80 -13.60
CA GLU A 99 -9.85 -1.35 -14.28
C GLU A 99 -9.12 -2.42 -13.46
N TRP A 100 -9.31 -2.44 -12.13
CA TRP A 100 -8.78 -3.48 -11.25
C TRP A 100 -9.68 -4.72 -11.14
N GLU A 101 -10.93 -4.64 -11.60
CA GLU A 101 -11.88 -5.76 -11.54
C GLU A 101 -11.54 -6.82 -12.59
N LEU A 102 -11.61 -8.09 -12.20
CA LEU A 102 -11.46 -9.21 -13.12
C LEU A 102 -12.81 -9.54 -13.80
N GLY A 103 -12.78 -9.63 -15.13
CA GLY A 103 -13.93 -10.07 -15.94
C GLY A 103 -14.71 -8.92 -16.59
N LYS A 104 -15.52 -9.25 -17.60
CA LYS A 104 -16.25 -8.25 -18.42
C LYS A 104 -17.52 -7.70 -17.76
N LYS A 105 -17.92 -8.21 -16.60
CA LYS A 105 -19.13 -7.79 -15.87
C LYS A 105 -18.76 -7.52 -14.43
N SER A 106 -19.16 -6.34 -13.94
CA SER A 106 -19.10 -6.01 -12.53
C SER A 106 -19.75 -7.12 -11.71
N SER A 107 -19.00 -7.70 -10.78
CA SER A 107 -19.54 -8.75 -9.92
C SER A 107 -20.71 -8.19 -9.11
N ALA A 108 -21.68 -9.03 -8.73
CA ALA A 108 -22.74 -8.59 -7.83
C ALA A 108 -22.16 -8.01 -6.51
N ALA A 109 -20.95 -8.45 -6.10
CA ALA A 109 -20.26 -7.95 -4.93
C ALA A 109 -19.82 -6.47 -5.03
N SER A 110 -19.60 -5.94 -6.25
CA SER A 110 -19.21 -4.54 -6.48
C SER A 110 -20.38 -3.56 -6.50
N GLN A 111 -21.63 -4.05 -6.52
CA GLN A 111 -22.85 -3.21 -6.58
C GLN A 111 -23.39 -2.79 -5.19
N GLY A 112 -22.57 -2.88 -4.13
CA GLY A 112 -23.01 -2.59 -2.75
C GLY A 112 -23.94 -3.67 -2.19
N ILE A 113 -25.18 -3.71 -2.65
CA ILE A 113 -26.25 -4.59 -2.19
C ILE A 113 -26.82 -5.40 -3.34
N VAL A 114 -26.91 -6.72 -3.13
CA VAL A 114 -27.49 -7.65 -4.10
C VAL A 114 -28.79 -8.22 -3.58
N TRP A 115 -29.88 -7.97 -4.30
CA TRP A 115 -31.17 -8.63 -4.11
C TRP A 115 -31.16 -9.96 -4.86
N SER A 116 -31.22 -11.06 -4.11
CA SER A 116 -31.25 -12.42 -4.68
C SER A 116 -32.69 -12.91 -4.77
N GLN A 117 -33.06 -13.59 -5.86
CA GLN A 117 -34.38 -14.23 -5.98
C GLN A 117 -34.60 -15.24 -4.84
N LEU A 118 -35.78 -15.26 -4.23
CA LEU A 118 -36.07 -16.13 -3.10
C LEU A 118 -36.27 -17.59 -3.52
N ARG A 119 -36.86 -17.82 -4.70
CA ARG A 119 -36.98 -19.17 -5.29
C ARG A 119 -35.58 -19.65 -5.68
N ARG A 120 -35.22 -20.87 -5.27
CA ARG A 120 -33.93 -21.45 -5.62
C ARG A 120 -33.89 -21.79 -7.11
N SER A 121 -32.72 -21.61 -7.71
CA SER A 121 -32.40 -22.03 -9.06
C SER A 121 -31.05 -22.74 -9.07
N GLY A 122 -30.87 -23.73 -9.95
CA GLY A 122 -29.60 -24.43 -10.14
C GLY A 122 -29.55 -25.74 -9.35
N THR A 123 -28.48 -25.98 -8.60
CA THR A 123 -28.30 -27.27 -7.89
C THR A 123 -29.24 -27.39 -6.69
N SER A 124 -29.82 -28.59 -6.49
CA SER A 124 -30.71 -28.91 -5.37
C SER A 124 -31.86 -27.91 -5.22
N ASP A 125 -32.54 -27.60 -6.32
CA ASP A 125 -33.57 -26.56 -6.42
C ASP A 125 -35.01 -27.11 -6.43
N LEU A 126 -35.19 -28.42 -6.22
CA LEU A 126 -36.47 -29.09 -6.21
C LEU A 126 -37.04 -29.21 -4.79
N ARG A 127 -38.36 -29.36 -4.67
CA ARG A 127 -39.04 -29.66 -3.40
C ARG A 127 -38.47 -30.90 -2.74
N ALA A 128 -38.20 -31.95 -3.52
CA ALA A 128 -37.66 -33.22 -3.03
C ALA A 128 -36.32 -33.06 -2.30
N ASP A 129 -35.50 -32.08 -2.68
CA ASP A 129 -34.20 -31.82 -2.02
C ASP A 129 -34.36 -31.24 -0.61
N SER A 130 -35.43 -30.51 -0.34
CA SER A 130 -35.72 -29.93 0.97
C SER A 130 -37.21 -29.63 1.15
N PRO A 131 -38.02 -30.64 1.51
CA PRO A 131 -39.48 -30.51 1.59
C PRO A 131 -39.95 -29.40 2.55
N ASN A 132 -39.22 -29.17 3.64
CA ASN A 132 -39.53 -28.13 4.64
C ASN A 132 -39.43 -26.68 4.11
N LEU A 133 -38.91 -26.47 2.90
CA LEU A 133 -38.82 -25.16 2.25
C LEU A 133 -39.89 -24.96 1.15
N PHE A 134 -40.88 -25.84 1.10
CA PHE A 134 -42.07 -25.71 0.26
C PHE A 134 -43.26 -25.30 1.12
N TYR A 135 -43.42 -23.99 1.33
CA TYR A 135 -44.49 -23.38 2.11
C TYR A 135 -45.06 -22.18 1.33
N PRO A 136 -46.31 -21.76 1.58
CA PRO A 136 -46.86 -20.60 0.90
C PRO A 136 -46.39 -19.31 1.57
N ILE A 137 -46.08 -18.30 0.76
CA ILE A 137 -45.95 -16.92 1.21
C ILE A 137 -47.30 -16.25 0.98
N ILE A 138 -47.86 -15.68 2.05
CA ILE A 138 -49.20 -15.13 2.05
C ILE A 138 -49.12 -13.63 1.88
N PHE A 139 -49.81 -13.10 0.87
CA PHE A 139 -49.91 -11.67 0.60
C PHE A 139 -51.34 -11.19 0.79
N ASP A 140 -51.48 -9.97 1.29
CA ASP A 140 -52.72 -9.23 1.15
C ASP A 140 -52.95 -8.87 -0.34
N ARG A 141 -54.17 -9.08 -0.85
CA ARG A 141 -54.47 -8.93 -2.28
C ARG A 141 -54.40 -7.49 -2.77
N GLU A 142 -54.74 -6.52 -1.92
CA GLU A 142 -54.80 -5.11 -2.30
C GLU A 142 -53.44 -4.43 -2.17
N SER A 143 -52.77 -4.61 -1.03
CA SER A 143 -51.50 -3.96 -0.73
C SER A 143 -50.28 -4.70 -1.29
N LEU A 144 -50.40 -6.01 -1.55
CA LEU A 144 -49.26 -6.91 -1.81
C LEU A 144 -48.22 -6.93 -0.67
N GLU A 145 -48.64 -6.60 0.55
CA GLU A 145 -47.84 -6.83 1.75
C GLU A 145 -47.78 -8.34 2.06
N ILE A 146 -46.60 -8.85 2.41
CA ILE A 146 -46.47 -10.19 3.00
C ILE A 146 -47.10 -10.20 4.40
N VAL A 147 -48.28 -10.78 4.55
CA VAL A 147 -48.97 -10.86 5.84
C VAL A 147 -48.55 -12.08 6.67
N GLY A 148 -47.91 -13.07 6.05
CA GLY A 148 -47.39 -14.24 6.77
C GLY A 148 -46.95 -15.39 5.87
N THR A 149 -46.77 -16.54 6.50
CA THR A 149 -46.46 -17.83 5.86
C THR A 149 -47.16 -18.94 6.63
N ASP A 150 -47.52 -20.02 5.96
CA ASP A 150 -47.96 -21.25 6.64
C ASP A 150 -46.83 -22.28 6.77
N ASN A 151 -47.15 -23.41 7.40
CA ASN A 151 -46.26 -24.56 7.46
C ASN A 151 -45.96 -25.13 6.07
N ALA A 152 -44.85 -25.85 5.97
CA ALA A 152 -44.52 -26.58 4.76
C ALA A 152 -45.63 -27.58 4.42
N LEU A 153 -46.01 -27.61 3.14
CA LEU A 153 -47.06 -28.51 2.68
C LEU A 153 -46.55 -29.96 2.69
N GLU A 154 -47.39 -30.89 3.12
CA GLU A 154 -47.10 -32.33 3.08
C GLU A 154 -46.73 -32.78 1.66
N VAL A 155 -45.72 -33.63 1.52
CA VAL A 155 -45.17 -34.05 0.21
C VAL A 155 -46.23 -34.71 -0.70
N SER A 156 -47.28 -35.30 -0.12
CA SER A 156 -48.40 -35.91 -0.83
C SER A 156 -49.41 -34.91 -1.39
N ARG A 157 -49.31 -33.62 -1.02
CA ARG A 157 -50.22 -32.56 -1.45
C ARG A 157 -49.50 -31.61 -2.40
N HIS A 158 -50.23 -31.19 -3.43
CA HIS A 158 -49.74 -30.32 -4.50
C HIS A 158 -50.70 -29.14 -4.69
N PRO A 159 -50.22 -27.90 -4.66
CA PRO A 159 -51.02 -26.74 -5.03
C PRO A 159 -51.38 -26.79 -6.52
N ALA A 160 -52.51 -26.21 -6.89
CA ALA A 160 -53.01 -26.23 -8.26
C ALA A 160 -52.21 -25.30 -9.18
N ARG A 161 -51.62 -24.23 -8.62
CA ARG A 161 -50.86 -23.21 -9.36
C ARG A 161 -49.87 -22.50 -8.44
N SER A 162 -48.92 -21.78 -9.06
CA SER A 162 -47.88 -21.05 -8.31
C SER A 162 -48.44 -19.91 -7.47
N LEU A 163 -49.57 -19.31 -7.86
CA LEU A 163 -50.23 -18.21 -7.16
C LEU A 163 -51.72 -18.53 -7.03
N GLU A 164 -52.16 -18.84 -5.82
CA GLU A 164 -53.56 -19.13 -5.52
C GLU A 164 -54.22 -17.93 -4.85
N GLU A 165 -55.50 -17.70 -5.14
CA GLU A 165 -56.30 -16.63 -4.53
C GLU A 165 -57.37 -17.27 -3.65
N VAL A 166 -57.35 -16.95 -2.36
CA VAL A 166 -58.31 -17.46 -1.36
C VAL A 166 -58.60 -16.33 -0.37
N ASP A 167 -59.87 -16.04 -0.10
CA ASP A 167 -60.32 -15.08 0.92
C ASP A 167 -59.57 -13.73 0.92
N ASN A 168 -59.49 -13.09 -0.26
CA ASN A 168 -58.79 -11.82 -0.48
C ASN A 168 -57.28 -11.85 -0.14
N ARG A 169 -56.66 -13.03 -0.22
CA ARG A 169 -55.21 -13.22 -0.04
C ARG A 169 -54.63 -14.00 -1.21
N TYR A 170 -53.36 -13.73 -1.50
CA TYR A 170 -52.58 -14.52 -2.43
C TYR A 170 -51.65 -15.49 -1.69
N TYR A 171 -51.64 -16.74 -2.12
CA TYR A 171 -50.75 -17.79 -1.64
C TYR A 171 -49.74 -18.12 -2.73
N LEU A 172 -48.49 -17.67 -2.55
CA LEU A 172 -47.40 -17.91 -3.49
C LEU A 172 -46.62 -19.16 -3.09
N TRP A 173 -46.59 -20.13 -4.00
CA TRP A 173 -45.82 -21.37 -3.89
C TRP A 173 -44.54 -21.32 -4.75
N PRO A 174 -43.45 -22.02 -4.37
CA PRO A 174 -42.19 -22.01 -5.11
C PRO A 174 -42.23 -22.92 -6.37
N ILE A 175 -43.24 -22.74 -7.21
CA ILE A 175 -43.42 -23.52 -8.45
C ILE A 175 -42.71 -22.80 -9.60
N LYS A 176 -42.05 -23.57 -10.46
CA LYS A 176 -41.38 -23.08 -11.66
C LYS A 176 -42.40 -22.81 -12.78
N GLU A 177 -42.00 -22.09 -13.83
CA GLU A 177 -42.90 -21.78 -14.95
C GLU A 177 -43.36 -23.02 -15.73
N ASP A 178 -42.56 -24.08 -15.70
CA ASP A 178 -42.88 -25.40 -16.27
C ASP A 178 -43.76 -26.27 -15.35
N GLY A 179 -44.22 -25.74 -14.22
CA GLY A 179 -45.04 -26.44 -13.23
C GLY A 179 -44.26 -27.31 -12.24
N VAL A 180 -42.93 -27.40 -12.38
CA VAL A 180 -42.11 -28.20 -11.46
C VAL A 180 -42.09 -27.56 -10.06
N GLU A 181 -42.27 -28.37 -9.02
CA GLU A 181 -42.19 -27.91 -7.63
C GLU A 181 -40.74 -27.68 -7.22
N GLY A 182 -40.38 -26.41 -7.06
CA GLY A 182 -39.09 -25.99 -6.55
C GLY A 182 -39.06 -25.84 -5.03
N ARG A 183 -38.16 -25.01 -4.52
CA ARG A 183 -38.13 -24.62 -3.10
C ARG A 183 -37.70 -23.18 -2.89
N TRP A 184 -38.06 -22.61 -1.74
CA TRP A 184 -37.48 -21.35 -1.29
C TRP A 184 -36.03 -21.53 -0.81
N GLN A 185 -35.27 -20.43 -0.78
CA GLN A 185 -33.93 -20.41 -0.21
C GLN A 185 -33.89 -20.13 1.30
N LEU A 186 -35.01 -19.69 1.90
CA LEU A 186 -35.14 -19.40 3.33
C LEU A 186 -36.26 -20.22 3.95
N SER A 187 -36.12 -20.59 5.22
CA SER A 187 -37.25 -21.10 6.02
C SER A 187 -38.28 -19.98 6.25
N SER A 188 -39.53 -20.37 6.54
CA SER A 188 -40.61 -19.42 6.84
C SER A 188 -40.22 -18.44 7.96
N GLN A 189 -39.64 -18.95 9.06
CA GLN A 189 -39.17 -18.13 10.18
C GLN A 189 -38.09 -17.12 9.76
N GLU A 190 -37.11 -17.54 8.97
CA GLU A 190 -36.03 -16.65 8.52
C GLU A 190 -36.52 -15.62 7.50
N LEU A 191 -37.51 -15.98 6.66
CA LEU A 191 -38.16 -15.04 5.74
C LEU A 191 -38.86 -13.93 6.53
N MET A 192 -39.68 -14.28 7.53
CA MET A 192 -40.39 -13.30 8.35
C MET A 192 -39.43 -12.40 9.13
N LYS A 193 -38.39 -12.98 9.74
CA LYS A 193 -37.33 -12.20 10.42
C LYS A 193 -36.65 -11.20 9.49
N ARG A 194 -36.41 -11.58 8.22
CA ARG A 194 -35.84 -10.66 7.23
C ARG A 194 -36.85 -9.63 6.75
N LYS A 195 -38.14 -9.97 6.63
CA LYS A 195 -39.21 -9.03 6.29
C LYS A 195 -39.29 -7.92 7.34
N GLU A 196 -39.29 -8.27 8.63
CA GLU A 196 -39.34 -7.30 9.74
C GLU A 196 -38.21 -6.27 9.70
N LYS A 197 -37.01 -6.72 9.30
CA LYS A 197 -35.84 -5.86 9.11
C LYS A 197 -35.79 -5.11 7.76
N GLY A 198 -36.80 -5.28 6.90
CA GLY A 198 -36.84 -4.69 5.56
C GLY A 198 -35.92 -5.36 4.54
N TYR A 199 -35.41 -6.56 4.80
CA TYR A 199 -34.46 -7.29 3.95
C TYR A 199 -35.13 -8.26 2.95
N VAL A 200 -36.43 -8.10 2.73
CA VAL A 200 -37.24 -8.80 1.73
C VAL A 200 -37.87 -7.75 0.83
N ARG A 201 -37.81 -7.97 -0.48
CA ARG A 201 -38.36 -7.09 -1.52
C ARG A 201 -39.41 -7.83 -2.33
N VAL A 202 -40.56 -7.20 -2.48
CA VAL A 202 -41.67 -7.69 -3.30
C VAL A 202 -41.71 -6.92 -4.62
N GLY A 203 -41.78 -7.63 -5.73
CA GLY A 203 -41.92 -7.07 -7.07
C GLY A 203 -43.39 -6.89 -7.47
N LYS A 204 -43.62 -6.32 -8.65
CA LYS A 204 -44.98 -6.23 -9.21
C LYS A 204 -45.54 -7.63 -9.46
N GLN A 205 -46.80 -7.85 -9.08
CA GLN A 205 -47.54 -9.06 -9.42
C GLN A 205 -47.55 -9.28 -10.94
N LYS A 206 -47.32 -10.52 -11.33
CA LYS A 206 -47.52 -11.04 -12.68
C LYS A 206 -48.68 -12.04 -12.65
N GLU A 207 -49.14 -12.45 -13.82
CA GLU A 207 -50.30 -13.36 -14.00
C GLU A 207 -50.29 -14.56 -13.04
N ASN A 208 -49.14 -15.26 -12.93
CA ASN A 208 -49.01 -16.48 -12.13
C ASN A 208 -47.98 -16.41 -11.01
N THR A 209 -47.44 -15.23 -10.67
CA THR A 209 -46.38 -15.14 -9.66
C THR A 209 -46.22 -13.73 -9.09
N ILE A 210 -45.68 -13.62 -7.89
CA ILE A 210 -45.22 -12.37 -7.29
C ILE A 210 -43.71 -12.54 -7.06
N PRO A 211 -42.84 -11.79 -7.78
CA PRO A 211 -41.40 -11.91 -7.59
C PRO A 211 -41.00 -11.50 -6.17
N VAL A 212 -40.36 -12.40 -5.43
CA VAL A 212 -39.82 -12.13 -4.10
C VAL A 212 -38.31 -12.25 -4.14
N SER A 213 -37.62 -11.22 -3.64
CA SER A 213 -36.18 -11.20 -3.50
C SER A 213 -35.77 -10.87 -2.08
N TYR A 214 -34.55 -11.22 -1.69
CA TYR A 214 -34.05 -11.02 -0.34
C TYR A 214 -32.56 -10.68 -0.31
N LEU A 215 -32.11 -10.06 0.79
CA LEU A 215 -30.69 -9.82 1.03
C LEU A 215 -30.02 -11.04 1.65
N LYS A 216 -28.95 -11.53 1.03
CA LYS A 216 -28.08 -12.54 1.63
C LYS A 216 -27.29 -11.96 2.81
N ARG A 217 -26.77 -12.83 3.69
CA ARG A 217 -26.00 -12.43 4.88
C ARG A 217 -24.91 -11.39 4.60
N GLY A 218 -24.21 -11.51 3.47
CA GLY A 218 -23.17 -10.55 3.08
C GLY A 218 -23.69 -9.13 2.83
N SER A 219 -24.83 -8.98 2.13
CA SER A 219 -25.46 -7.68 1.91
C SER A 219 -26.01 -7.10 3.22
N ILE A 220 -26.62 -7.94 4.06
CA ILE A 220 -27.13 -7.54 5.38
C ILE A 220 -25.98 -7.00 6.25
N ALA A 221 -24.84 -7.70 6.30
CA ALA A 221 -23.70 -7.29 7.11
C ALA A 221 -23.13 -5.92 6.68
N LYS A 222 -23.20 -5.57 5.39
CA LYS A 222 -22.78 -4.24 4.90
C LYS A 222 -23.71 -3.14 5.41
N ILE A 223 -25.02 -3.38 5.41
CA ILE A 223 -26.00 -2.45 5.98
C ILE A 223 -25.80 -2.32 7.49
N GLU A 224 -25.69 -3.45 8.21
CA GLU A 224 -25.56 -3.45 9.68
C GLU A 224 -24.23 -2.84 10.17
N LYS A 225 -23.19 -2.81 9.33
CA LYS A 225 -21.91 -2.12 9.61
C LYS A 225 -21.89 -0.65 9.22
N GLY A 226 -22.88 -0.17 8.48
CA GLY A 226 -22.91 1.18 7.94
C GLY A 226 -22.08 1.38 6.66
N ASP A 227 -21.62 0.31 6.01
CA ASP A 227 -20.89 0.38 4.72
C ASP A 227 -21.82 0.84 3.58
N VAL A 228 -23.13 0.58 3.72
CA VAL A 228 -24.20 1.02 2.82
C VAL A 228 -25.29 1.70 3.65
N GLU A 229 -25.59 2.95 3.31
CA GLU A 229 -26.59 3.75 4.01
C GLU A 229 -28.02 3.35 3.60
N VAL A 230 -28.91 3.21 4.57
CA VAL A 230 -30.36 3.08 4.34
C VAL A 230 -30.95 4.48 4.33
N VAL A 231 -31.46 4.91 3.19
CA VAL A 231 -32.06 6.25 2.99
C VAL A 231 -33.55 6.29 3.33
N GLY A 232 -34.15 5.14 3.55
CA GLY A 232 -35.55 5.01 3.94
C GLY A 232 -36.06 3.59 3.74
N ASN A 233 -37.36 3.42 3.88
CA ASN A 233 -38.04 2.16 3.68
C ASN A 233 -39.22 2.37 2.73
N ASP A 234 -39.55 1.36 1.92
CA ASP A 234 -40.80 1.39 1.20
C ASP A 234 -42.00 1.32 2.16
N LEU A 235 -43.13 1.89 1.74
CA LEU A 235 -44.32 2.00 2.59
C LEU A 235 -45.16 0.72 2.65
N ILE A 236 -44.83 -0.30 1.84
CA ILE A 236 -45.69 -1.48 1.63
C ILE A 236 -45.16 -2.68 2.40
N ASN A 237 -43.89 -3.03 2.21
CA ASN A 237 -43.25 -4.18 2.86
C ASN A 237 -42.14 -3.76 3.83
N ASN A 238 -42.02 -2.46 4.10
CA ASN A 238 -40.94 -1.88 4.88
C ASN A 238 -39.56 -2.21 4.32
N THR A 239 -39.45 -2.48 3.01
CA THR A 239 -38.19 -2.88 2.38
C THR A 239 -37.19 -1.74 2.44
N VAL A 240 -35.95 -2.01 2.86
CA VAL A 240 -34.90 -0.99 2.93
C VAL A 240 -34.57 -0.44 1.54
N ILE A 241 -34.55 0.89 1.44
CA ILE A 241 -34.05 1.63 0.30
C ILE A 241 -32.62 2.04 0.65
N VAL A 242 -31.67 1.61 -0.16
CA VAL A 242 -30.23 1.82 0.08
C VAL A 242 -29.66 2.81 -0.93
N ASP A 243 -28.77 3.68 -0.46
CA ASP A 243 -27.92 4.48 -1.33
C ASP A 243 -26.67 3.67 -1.69
N ALA A 244 -26.73 3.02 -2.85
CA ALA A 244 -25.60 2.25 -3.38
C ALA A 244 -24.52 3.14 -4.00
N GLU A 245 -24.79 4.44 -4.26
CA GLU A 245 -23.82 5.35 -4.89
C GLU A 245 -22.72 5.75 -3.90
N LYS A 246 -23.02 5.78 -2.60
CA LYS A 246 -22.01 6.01 -1.54
C LYS A 246 -21.15 4.78 -1.22
N TYR A 247 -21.50 3.60 -1.71
CA TYR A 247 -20.76 2.37 -1.39
C TYR A 247 -19.38 2.35 -2.05
N LYS A 248 -18.34 2.43 -1.22
CA LYS A 248 -16.95 2.29 -1.64
C LYS A 248 -16.54 0.83 -1.64
N HIS A 249 -16.68 0.15 -2.78
CA HIS A 249 -16.31 -1.26 -2.91
C HIS A 249 -14.82 -1.47 -2.69
N THR A 250 -14.44 -2.12 -1.58
CA THR A 250 -13.04 -2.50 -1.35
C THR A 250 -12.76 -3.95 -1.72
N PHE A 251 -11.71 -4.22 -2.48
CA PHE A 251 -11.30 -5.59 -2.84
C PHE A 251 -9.78 -5.72 -3.01
N VAL A 252 -9.32 -6.96 -3.16
CA VAL A 252 -7.94 -7.30 -3.55
C VAL A 252 -7.94 -7.59 -5.05
N PRO A 253 -7.10 -6.93 -5.86
CA PRO A 253 -7.09 -7.15 -7.30
C PRO A 253 -6.47 -8.51 -7.67
N GLY A 254 -6.67 -8.91 -8.92
CA GLY A 254 -6.02 -10.10 -9.49
C GLY A 254 -4.51 -9.97 -9.65
N SER A 255 -3.86 -11.06 -10.06
CA SER A 255 -2.41 -11.09 -10.34
C SER A 255 -2.00 -10.63 -11.73
N GLN A 256 -2.96 -10.13 -12.52
CA GLN A 256 -2.75 -9.58 -13.85
C GLN A 256 -3.20 -8.13 -13.84
N TRP A 257 -2.25 -7.20 -13.90
CA TRP A 257 -2.51 -5.77 -13.83
C TRP A 257 -2.43 -5.17 -15.22
N ASN A 258 -3.57 -4.76 -15.75
CA ASN A 258 -3.67 -3.95 -16.94
C ASN A 258 -4.24 -2.57 -16.58
N ILE A 259 -3.38 -1.74 -16.01
CA ILE A 259 -3.74 -0.42 -15.50
C ILE A 259 -3.07 0.62 -16.38
N GLU A 260 -3.85 1.52 -16.98
CA GLU A 260 -3.32 2.53 -17.91
C GLU A 260 -2.23 3.39 -17.25
N LEU A 261 -2.47 3.76 -15.99
CA LEU A 261 -1.55 4.56 -15.19
C LEU A 261 -0.19 3.90 -14.94
N HIS A 262 -0.08 2.58 -15.15
CA HIS A 262 1.20 1.87 -15.01
C HIS A 262 2.12 2.05 -16.23
N ASP A 263 1.68 2.70 -17.30
CA ASP A 263 2.50 2.93 -18.49
C ASP A 263 3.74 3.79 -18.18
N ALA A 264 4.93 3.20 -18.35
CA ALA A 264 6.21 3.84 -18.03
C ALA A 264 6.60 4.95 -19.02
N THR A 265 6.00 5.00 -20.20
CA THR A 265 6.24 6.07 -21.18
C THR A 265 5.56 7.35 -20.70
N TYR A 266 4.25 7.30 -20.44
CA TYR A 266 3.48 8.49 -20.07
C TYR A 266 3.71 8.88 -18.61
N HIS A 267 3.67 7.91 -17.70
CA HIS A 267 3.69 8.18 -16.26
C HIS A 267 5.07 7.96 -15.60
N GLY A 268 6.05 7.51 -16.39
CA GLY A 268 7.47 7.50 -16.03
C GLY A 268 8.22 8.61 -16.77
N SER A 269 8.44 8.42 -18.08
CA SER A 269 9.35 9.24 -18.88
C SER A 269 8.82 10.65 -19.18
N GLN A 270 7.59 10.76 -19.68
CA GLN A 270 6.98 12.07 -19.95
C GLN A 270 6.69 12.83 -18.65
N LEU A 271 6.26 12.12 -17.60
CA LEU A 271 6.13 12.73 -16.28
C LEU A 271 7.46 13.30 -15.81
N LEU A 272 8.56 12.53 -15.85
CA LEU A 272 9.89 12.98 -15.43
C LEU A 272 10.36 14.21 -16.22
N ALA A 273 10.09 14.27 -17.52
CA ALA A 273 10.45 15.40 -18.38
C ALA A 273 9.80 16.73 -17.94
N LYS A 274 8.68 16.70 -17.21
CA LYS A 274 8.08 17.91 -16.62
C LYS A 274 8.89 18.48 -15.46
N PHE A 275 9.61 17.62 -14.72
CA PHE A 275 10.45 18.02 -13.58
C PHE A 275 11.83 18.43 -14.06
N LEU A 276 12.34 17.70 -15.05
CA LEU A 276 13.71 17.83 -15.56
C LEU A 276 13.72 18.14 -17.06
N PRO A 277 13.25 19.33 -17.49
CA PRO A 277 13.40 19.76 -18.88
C PRO A 277 14.86 19.57 -19.35
N ASP A 278 15.00 19.14 -20.60
CA ASP A 278 16.28 18.87 -21.27
C ASP A 278 17.18 17.77 -20.67
N ARG A 279 16.76 17.12 -19.58
CA ARG A 279 17.45 15.95 -19.03
C ARG A 279 16.81 14.65 -19.49
N LYS A 280 17.64 13.67 -19.80
CA LYS A 280 17.19 12.33 -20.25
C LYS A 280 17.56 11.29 -19.21
N PHE A 281 16.59 10.44 -18.87
CA PHE A 281 16.84 9.24 -18.07
C PHE A 281 16.10 8.06 -18.70
N PRO A 282 16.78 6.94 -18.98
CA PRO A 282 16.15 5.81 -19.61
C PRO A 282 15.32 5.01 -18.60
N PHE A 283 14.10 4.62 -19.02
CA PHE A 283 13.24 3.66 -18.32
C PHE A 283 12.88 3.99 -16.85
N PRO A 284 12.53 5.24 -16.49
CA PRO A 284 11.97 5.50 -15.16
C PRO A 284 10.66 4.71 -14.98
N LYS A 285 10.44 4.16 -13.78
CA LYS A 285 9.16 3.53 -13.43
C LYS A 285 8.04 4.56 -13.48
N SER A 286 6.82 4.10 -13.82
CA SER A 286 5.62 4.91 -13.60
C SER A 286 5.48 5.27 -12.13
N LEU A 287 5.16 6.54 -11.84
CA LEU A 287 4.85 6.98 -10.48
C LEU A 287 3.70 6.16 -9.87
N TYR A 288 2.64 5.94 -10.65
CA TYR A 288 1.43 5.27 -10.19
C TYR A 288 1.64 3.76 -10.03
N ALA A 289 2.48 3.13 -10.86
CA ALA A 289 2.84 1.73 -10.66
C ALA A 289 3.55 1.49 -9.30
N VAL A 290 4.46 2.40 -8.92
CA VAL A 290 5.15 2.32 -7.62
C VAL A 290 4.20 2.66 -6.47
N ARG A 291 3.40 3.72 -6.60
CA ARG A 291 2.35 4.10 -5.63
C ARG A 291 1.41 2.94 -5.35
N ASP A 292 0.91 2.28 -6.39
CA ASP A 292 -0.09 1.23 -6.28
C ASP A 292 0.49 -0.04 -5.67
N THR A 293 1.72 -0.38 -6.04
CA THR A 293 2.50 -1.45 -5.42
C THR A 293 2.70 -1.24 -3.92
N LEU A 294 2.95 0.00 -3.48
CA LEU A 294 3.13 0.33 -2.06
C LEU A 294 1.80 0.33 -1.30
N ARG A 295 0.75 1.02 -1.80
CA ARG A 295 -0.50 1.26 -1.04
C ARG A 295 -1.19 -0.02 -0.57
N PHE A 296 -1.07 -1.11 -1.32
CA PHE A 296 -1.62 -2.42 -0.93
C PHE A 296 -1.04 -2.96 0.39
N PHE A 297 0.16 -2.54 0.79
CA PHE A 297 0.84 -3.02 2.00
C PHE A 297 0.99 -1.94 3.07
N VAL A 298 0.86 -0.66 2.71
CA VAL A 298 1.08 0.46 3.63
C VAL A 298 -0.17 1.31 3.92
N ALA A 299 -1.34 1.02 3.33
CA ALA A 299 -2.57 1.78 3.59
C ALA A 299 -2.91 1.87 5.09
N ASN A 300 -2.74 0.78 5.84
CA ASN A 300 -2.97 0.75 7.29
C ASN A 300 -1.70 1.01 8.12
N LYS A 301 -0.63 1.52 7.51
CA LYS A 301 0.68 1.75 8.13
C LYS A 301 1.14 3.20 7.84
N PRO A 302 0.51 4.21 8.47
CA PRO A 302 0.77 5.61 8.16
C PRO A 302 2.22 6.02 8.49
N ASN A 303 2.92 5.30 9.37
CA ASN A 303 4.30 5.62 9.79
C ASN A 303 5.35 4.64 9.22
N ALA A 304 5.00 3.91 8.14
CA ALA A 304 5.90 2.91 7.55
C ALA A 304 7.23 3.53 7.08
N LEU A 305 8.32 2.76 7.19
CA LEU A 305 9.60 3.09 6.60
C LEU A 305 9.79 2.27 5.31
N ILE A 306 9.96 2.97 4.19
CA ILE A 306 10.18 2.39 2.87
C ILE A 306 11.65 2.56 2.51
N VAL A 307 12.31 1.48 2.10
CA VAL A 307 13.71 1.51 1.66
C VAL A 307 13.79 1.06 0.22
N ASP A 308 14.37 1.90 -0.64
CA ASP A 308 14.66 1.58 -2.03
C ASP A 308 16.16 1.70 -2.27
N PHE A 309 16.83 0.55 -2.35
CA PHE A 309 18.27 0.48 -2.56
C PHE A 309 18.68 0.39 -4.05
N PHE A 310 17.75 0.64 -4.96
CA PHE A 310 17.96 0.82 -6.40
C PHE A 310 17.13 2.00 -6.92
N ALA A 311 17.30 3.17 -6.30
CA ALA A 311 16.36 4.28 -6.44
C ALA A 311 16.24 4.83 -7.87
N GLY A 312 17.28 4.72 -8.69
CA GLY A 312 17.29 5.17 -10.08
C GLY A 312 16.84 6.63 -10.19
N SER A 313 15.75 6.90 -10.89
CA SER A 313 15.20 8.26 -11.02
C SER A 313 14.64 8.87 -9.73
N GLY A 314 14.48 8.11 -8.63
CA GLY A 314 13.86 8.59 -7.39
C GLY A 314 12.34 8.50 -7.39
N THR A 315 11.77 7.53 -8.12
CA THR A 315 10.31 7.38 -8.23
C THR A 315 9.67 6.96 -6.90
N THR A 316 10.36 6.17 -6.09
CA THR A 316 9.81 5.64 -4.82
C THR A 316 9.54 6.72 -3.79
N LEU A 317 10.45 7.66 -3.56
CA LEU A 317 10.20 8.79 -2.64
C LEU A 317 9.03 9.64 -3.13
N HIS A 318 8.95 9.90 -4.44
CA HIS A 318 7.83 10.64 -5.03
C HIS A 318 6.50 9.92 -4.78
N ALA A 319 6.43 8.60 -4.98
CA ALA A 319 5.24 7.82 -4.66
C ALA A 319 4.88 7.85 -3.16
N VAL A 320 5.88 7.79 -2.27
CA VAL A 320 5.65 7.88 -0.82
C VAL A 320 5.08 9.24 -0.41
N ASN A 321 5.63 10.33 -0.95
CA ASN A 321 5.11 11.68 -0.70
C ASN A 321 3.67 11.84 -1.20
N LEU A 322 3.37 11.32 -2.40
CA LEU A 322 2.01 11.33 -2.94
C LEU A 322 1.04 10.56 -2.02
N LEU A 323 1.41 9.36 -1.56
CA LEU A 323 0.58 8.59 -0.62
C LEU A 323 0.31 9.35 0.68
N ASN A 324 1.33 9.97 1.26
CA ASN A 324 1.17 10.77 2.48
C ASN A 324 0.24 11.96 2.26
N ALA A 325 0.31 12.62 1.10
CA ALA A 325 -0.60 13.72 0.77
C ALA A 325 -2.04 13.24 0.51
N GLU A 326 -2.22 12.06 -0.09
CA GLU A 326 -3.53 11.46 -0.38
C GLU A 326 -4.26 10.98 0.90
N ASP A 327 -3.54 10.39 1.86
CA ASP A 327 -4.16 9.72 3.01
C ASP A 327 -3.77 10.28 4.40
N GLY A 328 -3.00 11.37 4.45
CA GLY A 328 -2.53 11.99 5.68
C GLY A 328 -1.47 11.19 6.43
N GLY A 329 -0.84 10.21 5.79
CA GLY A 329 0.24 9.43 6.35
C GLY A 329 1.54 10.23 6.59
N GLN A 330 2.44 9.64 7.35
CA GLN A 330 3.77 10.17 7.68
C GLN A 330 4.86 9.13 7.36
N ARG A 331 4.69 8.43 6.24
CA ARG A 331 5.62 7.38 5.80
C ARG A 331 6.95 8.00 5.42
N ARG A 332 8.04 7.34 5.79
CA ARG A 332 9.41 7.80 5.51
C ARG A 332 10.02 6.95 4.40
N CYS A 333 10.89 7.55 3.61
CA CYS A 333 11.59 6.85 2.53
C CYS A 333 13.09 7.06 2.61
N ILE A 334 13.86 5.97 2.51
CA ILE A 334 15.31 5.98 2.34
C ILE A 334 15.62 5.46 0.94
N MET A 335 16.28 6.28 0.14
CA MET A 335 16.72 5.92 -1.21
C MET A 335 18.23 5.77 -1.25
N VAL A 336 18.71 4.72 -1.90
CA VAL A 336 20.13 4.50 -2.22
C VAL A 336 20.28 4.39 -3.73
N THR A 337 21.19 5.19 -4.29
CA THR A 337 21.59 5.13 -5.69
C THR A 337 23.10 5.33 -5.79
N ASN A 338 23.70 4.82 -6.85
CA ASN A 338 25.04 5.22 -7.25
C ASN A 338 24.99 6.56 -8.01
N ASN A 339 26.16 7.15 -8.25
CA ASN A 339 26.31 8.32 -9.12
C ASN A 339 27.00 7.92 -10.44
N GLU A 340 26.58 6.80 -11.03
CA GLU A 340 27.18 6.31 -12.28
C GLU A 340 26.83 7.20 -13.47
N VAL A 341 27.74 7.27 -14.44
CA VAL A 341 27.58 8.00 -15.70
C VAL A 341 27.35 7.00 -16.82
N SER A 342 26.55 7.34 -17.84
CA SER A 342 26.32 6.41 -18.95
C SER A 342 27.60 6.10 -19.73
N ASP A 343 27.69 4.93 -20.38
CA ASP A 343 28.88 4.53 -21.15
C ASP A 343 29.25 5.54 -22.25
N GLY A 344 28.26 6.16 -22.89
CA GLY A 344 28.48 7.19 -23.91
C GLY A 344 29.05 8.48 -23.34
N GLU A 345 28.49 8.96 -22.23
CA GLU A 345 28.97 10.15 -21.53
C GLU A 345 30.36 9.93 -20.95
N ALA A 346 30.60 8.78 -20.32
CA ALA A 346 31.91 8.39 -19.79
C ALA A 346 32.99 8.43 -20.88
N LYS A 347 32.73 7.87 -22.07
CA LYS A 347 33.66 7.93 -23.22
C LYS A 347 33.90 9.37 -23.69
N SER A 348 32.89 10.23 -23.64
CA SER A 348 33.01 11.63 -24.01
C SER A 348 33.84 12.43 -23.01
N LEU A 349 33.60 12.22 -21.71
CA LEU A 349 34.34 12.85 -20.61
C LEU A 349 35.82 12.46 -20.62
N VAL A 350 36.12 11.17 -20.80
CA VAL A 350 37.52 10.70 -20.92
C VAL A 350 38.23 11.36 -22.08
N LYS A 351 37.57 11.52 -23.25
CA LYS A 351 38.15 12.23 -24.40
C LYS A 351 38.40 13.72 -24.13
N GLN A 352 37.62 14.32 -23.24
CA GLN A 352 37.79 15.71 -22.79
C GLN A 352 38.83 15.84 -21.67
N GLY A 353 39.38 14.73 -21.16
CA GLY A 353 40.39 14.71 -20.10
C GLY A 353 39.85 14.55 -18.69
N TYR A 354 38.54 14.40 -18.51
CA TYR A 354 37.91 14.22 -17.21
C TYR A 354 37.94 12.75 -16.75
N GLN A 355 37.98 12.55 -15.44
CA GLN A 355 38.04 11.25 -14.76
C GLN A 355 36.92 11.12 -13.72
N PRO A 356 36.56 9.88 -13.31
CA PRO A 356 35.64 9.68 -12.20
C PRO A 356 36.10 10.43 -10.94
N GLY A 357 35.22 11.25 -10.38
CA GLY A 357 35.50 12.12 -9.23
C GLY A 357 35.62 13.61 -9.59
N ASP A 358 35.88 13.94 -10.85
CA ASP A 358 35.87 15.33 -11.32
C ASP A 358 34.45 15.90 -11.28
N GLU A 359 34.32 17.21 -11.11
CA GLU A 359 33.01 17.87 -10.96
C GLU A 359 32.13 17.67 -12.21
N GLU A 360 32.72 17.76 -13.40
CA GLU A 360 32.05 17.54 -14.68
C GLU A 360 31.54 16.11 -14.83
N TRP A 361 32.28 15.14 -14.29
CA TRP A 361 31.89 13.74 -14.27
C TRP A 361 30.74 13.52 -13.29
N GLU A 362 30.90 13.98 -12.06
CA GLU A 362 29.92 13.78 -11.00
C GLU A 362 28.58 14.45 -11.34
N ARG A 363 28.59 15.60 -12.01
CA ARG A 363 27.38 16.33 -12.43
C ARG A 363 26.49 15.53 -13.38
N LEU A 364 27.07 14.64 -14.19
CA LEU A 364 26.33 13.76 -15.11
C LEU A 364 25.91 12.43 -14.47
N GLY A 365 26.37 12.14 -13.24
CA GLY A 365 26.02 10.90 -12.56
C GLY A 365 24.54 10.86 -12.16
N ILE A 366 23.94 9.66 -12.15
CA ILE A 366 22.48 9.47 -11.92
C ILE A 366 21.95 10.23 -10.70
N ALA A 367 22.67 10.18 -9.57
CA ALA A 367 22.23 10.81 -8.33
C ALA A 367 22.08 12.33 -8.49
N ARG A 368 23.11 13.00 -9.05
CA ARG A 368 23.14 14.46 -9.23
C ARG A 368 22.33 14.92 -10.44
N TYR A 369 22.32 14.13 -11.50
CA TYR A 369 21.67 14.47 -12.75
C TYR A 369 20.15 14.26 -12.70
N VAL A 370 19.67 13.24 -11.97
CA VAL A 370 18.25 12.83 -11.99
C VAL A 370 17.64 12.69 -10.61
N THR A 371 18.20 11.83 -9.74
CA THR A 371 17.54 11.42 -8.49
C THR A 371 17.30 12.59 -7.54
N TRP A 372 18.34 13.38 -7.26
CA TRP A 372 18.24 14.52 -6.35
C TRP A 372 17.39 15.66 -6.94
N PRO A 373 17.61 16.08 -8.21
CA PRO A 373 16.74 17.06 -8.85
C PRO A 373 15.27 16.67 -8.85
N ARG A 374 14.90 15.44 -9.25
CA ARG A 374 13.49 14.99 -9.24
C ARG A 374 12.90 15.12 -7.84
N THR A 375 13.66 14.71 -6.82
CA THR A 375 13.24 14.76 -5.42
C THR A 375 12.93 16.21 -5.02
N LEU A 376 13.87 17.13 -5.22
CA LEU A 376 13.68 18.55 -4.89
C LEU A 376 12.49 19.15 -5.65
N CYS A 377 12.41 18.91 -6.96
CA CYS A 377 11.32 19.40 -7.79
C CYS A 377 9.95 18.91 -7.30
N SER A 378 9.82 17.63 -6.94
CA SER A 378 8.56 17.11 -6.39
C SER A 378 8.21 17.66 -5.02
N ILE A 379 9.20 17.96 -4.18
CA ILE A 379 8.97 18.54 -2.84
C ILE A 379 8.54 20.00 -2.95
N LYS A 380 9.18 20.75 -3.85
CA LYS A 380 8.93 22.18 -4.00
C LYS A 380 7.75 22.52 -4.92
N GLY A 381 7.36 21.61 -5.81
CA GLY A 381 6.34 21.87 -6.81
C GLY A 381 6.84 22.69 -8.01
N GLU A 382 8.15 22.78 -8.23
CA GLU A 382 8.79 23.50 -9.33
C GLU A 382 9.72 22.57 -10.15
N ASP A 383 9.94 22.87 -11.43
CA ASP A 383 10.94 22.18 -12.23
C ASP A 383 12.38 22.62 -11.87
N ILE A 384 13.40 22.05 -12.50
CA ILE A 384 14.81 22.41 -12.23
C ILE A 384 15.18 23.85 -12.58
N ASN A 385 14.32 24.57 -13.32
CA ASN A 385 14.50 25.97 -13.66
C ASN A 385 13.76 26.90 -12.69
N GLY A 386 13.00 26.36 -11.73
CA GLY A 386 12.20 27.13 -10.77
C GLY A 386 10.80 27.48 -11.27
N GLU A 387 10.35 26.90 -12.39
CA GLU A 387 9.00 27.14 -12.91
C GLU A 387 7.99 26.19 -12.26
N PRO A 388 6.79 26.66 -11.83
CA PRO A 388 5.78 25.81 -11.23
C PRO A 388 5.35 24.64 -12.12
N LEU A 389 5.23 23.45 -11.53
CA LEU A 389 4.81 22.24 -12.22
C LEU A 389 3.33 22.32 -12.64
N LYS A 390 3.03 21.89 -13.87
CA LYS A 390 1.69 22.04 -14.48
C LYS A 390 0.81 20.79 -14.33
N GLY A 391 -0.41 21.00 -13.85
CA GLY A 391 -1.46 20.00 -13.76
C GLY A 391 -1.52 19.31 -12.39
N ASN A 392 -2.44 18.36 -12.26
CA ASN A 392 -2.69 17.64 -11.01
C ASN A 392 -2.10 16.23 -11.06
N TYR A 393 -1.84 15.64 -9.89
CA TYR A 393 -1.60 14.21 -9.76
C TYR A 393 -2.88 13.43 -10.12
N LEU A 394 -2.74 12.38 -10.93
CA LEU A 394 -3.89 11.60 -11.42
C LEU A 394 -4.57 10.85 -10.27
N GLU A 395 -5.88 10.68 -10.38
CA GLU A 395 -6.75 10.13 -9.33
C GLU A 395 -6.81 10.99 -8.04
N SER A 396 -6.33 12.24 -8.11
CA SER A 396 -6.42 13.21 -7.02
C SER A 396 -6.67 14.62 -7.57
N ASP A 397 -7.14 15.52 -6.71
CA ASP A 397 -7.23 16.95 -7.04
C ASP A 397 -5.97 17.72 -6.63
N LEU A 398 -4.89 17.02 -6.25
CA LEU A 398 -3.64 17.63 -5.76
C LEU A 398 -2.86 18.29 -6.91
N PRO A 399 -2.69 19.62 -6.91
CA PRO A 399 -1.84 20.31 -7.88
C PRO A 399 -0.37 19.92 -7.70
N MET A 400 0.34 19.61 -8.79
CA MET A 400 1.78 19.34 -8.70
C MET A 400 2.58 20.58 -8.27
N ALA A 401 2.07 21.78 -8.55
CA ALA A 401 2.68 23.06 -8.16
C ALA A 401 2.76 23.26 -6.64
N ASP A 402 1.91 22.59 -5.87
CA ASP A 402 1.91 22.71 -4.41
C ASP A 402 3.07 21.93 -3.77
N GLY A 403 3.68 21.01 -4.52
CA GLY A 403 4.75 20.14 -4.04
C GLY A 403 4.30 19.23 -2.90
N PHE A 404 5.26 18.83 -2.08
CA PHE A 404 5.02 18.01 -0.89
C PHE A 404 5.80 18.57 0.29
N GLN A 405 5.12 18.83 1.40
CA GLN A 405 5.77 19.25 2.65
C GLN A 405 6.56 18.08 3.26
N SER A 406 7.81 17.94 2.84
CA SER A 406 8.71 16.86 3.26
C SER A 406 10.11 17.39 3.54
N ASN A 407 10.71 16.93 4.63
CA ASN A 407 12.13 17.10 4.87
C ASN A 407 12.93 16.18 3.94
N ALA A 408 14.02 16.67 3.35
CA ALA A 408 14.95 15.86 2.57
C ALA A 408 16.40 16.19 2.95
N ILE A 409 17.22 15.15 3.08
CA ILE A 409 18.65 15.26 3.30
C ILE A 409 19.38 14.25 2.41
N TYR A 410 20.54 14.67 1.89
CA TYR A 410 21.34 13.86 0.99
C TYR A 410 22.66 13.50 1.65
N PHE A 411 23.04 12.22 1.52
CA PHE A 411 24.29 11.71 2.04
C PHE A 411 25.17 11.22 0.89
N LYS A 412 26.45 11.57 0.91
CA LYS A 412 27.48 10.88 0.15
C LYS A 412 28.15 9.87 1.07
N LEU A 413 27.95 8.58 0.81
CA LEU A 413 28.67 7.54 1.54
C LEU A 413 30.14 7.57 1.12
N GLY A 414 31.02 7.77 2.09
CA GLY A 414 32.46 7.87 1.89
C GLY A 414 33.23 7.21 3.04
N PHE A 415 34.56 7.25 2.94
CA PHE A 415 35.44 6.83 4.02
C PHE A 415 35.79 8.02 4.91
N LEU A 416 35.81 7.80 6.22
CA LEU A 416 36.20 8.79 7.21
C LEU A 416 37.61 8.48 7.75
N ASP A 417 38.36 9.53 8.09
CA ASP A 417 39.66 9.38 8.75
C ASP A 417 39.47 8.95 10.22
N LYS A 418 40.13 7.85 10.60
CA LYS A 418 40.02 7.26 11.94
C LYS A 418 40.42 8.22 13.05
N THR A 419 41.41 9.08 12.82
CA THR A 419 41.91 10.02 13.83
C THR A 419 40.90 11.15 14.06
N ALA A 420 40.31 11.67 12.97
CA ALA A 420 39.26 12.69 13.06
C ALA A 420 38.03 12.19 13.84
N ILE A 421 37.68 10.90 13.68
CA ILE A 421 36.60 10.25 14.45
C ILE A 421 36.98 10.15 15.93
N ALA A 422 38.17 9.64 16.24
CA ALA A 422 38.63 9.47 17.62
C ALA A 422 38.71 10.81 18.38
N LEU A 423 38.97 11.91 17.67
CA LEU A 423 39.00 13.27 18.22
C LEU A 423 37.61 13.92 18.31
N GLY A 424 36.54 13.21 17.96
CA GLY A 424 35.16 13.70 18.02
C GLY A 424 34.76 14.68 16.92
N ARG A 425 35.70 15.08 16.05
CA ARG A 425 35.52 16.15 15.04
C ARG A 425 34.47 15.84 13.98
N GLN A 426 33.96 14.60 13.94
CA GLN A 426 32.93 14.16 13.00
C GLN A 426 31.56 13.99 13.67
N PHE A 427 31.37 14.41 14.94
CA PHE A 427 30.08 14.33 15.63
C PHE A 427 28.99 15.11 14.89
N LYS A 428 29.35 16.27 14.31
CA LYS A 428 28.45 17.08 13.47
C LYS A 428 27.83 16.25 12.32
N GLU A 429 28.60 15.36 11.70
CA GLU A 429 28.12 14.49 10.61
C GLU A 429 27.09 13.45 11.10
N LEU A 430 27.15 13.07 12.38
CA LEU A 430 26.18 12.14 12.96
C LEU A 430 24.86 12.77 13.36
N LEU A 431 24.81 14.09 13.57
CA LEU A 431 23.62 14.73 14.14
C LEU A 431 22.36 14.47 13.29
N SER A 432 22.52 14.49 11.96
CA SER A 432 21.45 14.15 11.03
C SER A 432 21.00 12.68 11.12
N VAL A 433 21.93 11.76 11.38
CA VAL A 433 21.64 10.33 11.60
C VAL A 433 20.90 10.11 12.91
N LEU A 434 21.29 10.83 13.97
CA LEU A 434 20.57 10.82 15.25
C LEU A 434 19.16 11.39 15.12
N TRP A 435 19.00 12.49 14.38
CA TRP A 435 17.70 13.07 14.05
C TRP A 435 16.81 12.09 13.26
N MET A 436 17.36 11.40 12.25
CA MET A 436 16.64 10.35 11.53
C MET A 436 16.21 9.20 12.44
N LYS A 437 17.10 8.80 13.36
CA LYS A 437 16.83 7.75 14.34
C LYS A 437 15.78 8.18 15.39
N ALA A 438 15.72 9.47 15.71
CA ALA A 438 14.71 10.07 16.58
C ALA A 438 13.36 10.33 15.88
N GLY A 439 13.24 10.06 14.57
CA GLY A 439 11.97 10.13 13.85
C GLY A 439 11.87 11.23 12.80
N SER A 440 12.92 12.02 12.58
CA SER A 440 12.95 13.10 11.59
C SER A 440 11.93 14.22 11.84
N ILE A 441 11.64 14.51 13.10
CA ILE A 441 10.69 15.55 13.52
C ILE A 441 11.36 16.92 13.44
N GLY A 442 10.65 17.93 12.94
CA GLY A 442 11.19 19.29 12.77
C GLY A 442 12.26 19.41 11.68
N LEU A 443 12.87 20.59 11.56
CA LEU A 443 14.00 20.81 10.66
C LEU A 443 15.23 20.06 11.17
N CYS A 444 16.02 19.46 10.28
CA CYS A 444 17.25 18.76 10.67
C CYS A 444 18.19 19.73 11.40
N PRO A 445 18.57 19.45 12.66
CA PRO A 445 19.39 20.36 13.44
C PRO A 445 20.80 20.46 12.87
N GLN A 446 21.42 21.62 13.02
CA GLN A 446 22.78 21.91 12.56
C GLN A 446 23.61 22.47 13.72
N LEU A 447 24.89 22.12 13.78
CA LEU A 447 25.84 22.70 14.73
C LEU A 447 26.62 23.83 14.06
N GLU A 448 26.67 24.98 14.74
CA GLU A 448 27.54 26.10 14.41
C GLU A 448 28.92 25.88 15.06
N GLY A 449 30.01 26.10 14.32
CA GLY A 449 31.38 25.89 14.81
C GLY A 449 31.92 24.45 14.70
N GLU A 450 33.14 24.25 15.21
CA GLU A 450 33.84 22.95 15.23
C GLU A 450 33.75 22.23 16.58
N ASP A 451 33.38 22.95 17.65
CA ASP A 451 33.31 22.41 19.00
C ASP A 451 32.06 21.54 19.19
N ILE A 452 32.24 20.41 19.89
CA ILE A 452 31.14 19.51 20.23
C ILE A 452 30.49 20.01 21.52
N PRO A 453 29.19 20.36 21.51
CA PRO A 453 28.51 20.75 22.74
C PRO A 453 28.46 19.59 23.73
N LYS A 454 28.66 19.87 25.01
CA LYS A 454 28.57 18.88 26.11
C LYS A 454 27.21 18.16 26.15
N MET A 455 26.18 18.87 25.73
CA MET A 455 24.84 18.35 25.56
C MET A 455 24.09 19.13 24.48
N LEU A 456 23.09 18.48 23.90
CA LEU A 456 22.14 19.07 22.97
C LEU A 456 20.73 18.79 23.49
N ILE A 457 19.94 19.84 23.70
CA ILE A 457 18.51 19.73 24.00
C ILE A 457 17.78 20.28 22.78
N LEU A 458 17.03 19.43 22.09
CA LEU A 458 16.37 19.79 20.83
C LEU A 458 14.86 19.54 20.95
N PRO A 459 14.11 20.43 21.66
CA PRO A 459 12.68 20.29 21.87
C PRO A 459 11.91 20.17 20.57
N ASP A 460 12.18 21.03 19.58
CA ASP A 460 11.48 21.03 18.28
C ASP A 460 11.70 19.75 17.47
N ASN A 461 12.76 19.00 17.78
CA ASN A 461 13.06 17.71 17.16
C ASN A 461 12.71 16.51 18.06
N HIS A 462 12.23 16.77 19.28
CA HIS A 462 11.84 15.77 20.28
C HIS A 462 12.99 14.85 20.72
N PHE A 463 14.25 15.30 20.63
CA PHE A 463 15.39 14.50 21.10
C PHE A 463 16.48 15.30 21.78
N ALA A 464 17.30 14.60 22.57
CA ALA A 464 18.45 15.19 23.25
C ALA A 464 19.68 14.28 23.16
N VAL A 465 20.87 14.86 23.28
CA VAL A 465 22.15 14.14 23.27
C VAL A 465 23.00 14.58 24.44
N LEU A 466 23.47 13.63 25.24
CA LEU A 466 24.49 13.85 26.27
C LEU A 466 25.83 13.32 25.75
N THR A 467 26.84 14.19 25.61
CA THR A 467 28.15 13.76 25.08
C THR A 467 29.18 13.42 26.16
N ASP A 468 29.01 13.93 27.38
CA ASP A 468 29.84 13.61 28.55
C ASP A 468 28.97 13.29 29.77
N GLU A 469 29.19 12.12 30.37
CA GLU A 469 28.46 11.62 31.54
C GLU A 469 28.55 12.56 32.75
N LYS A 470 29.64 13.33 32.86
CA LYS A 470 29.85 14.26 33.98
C LYS A 470 28.80 15.36 34.04
N ASP A 471 28.24 15.72 32.90
CA ASP A 471 27.23 16.77 32.79
C ASP A 471 25.79 16.22 32.92
N PHE A 472 25.61 14.93 33.29
CA PHE A 472 24.29 14.31 33.47
C PHE A 472 23.35 15.06 34.44
N PRO A 473 23.80 15.57 35.62
CA PRO A 473 22.90 16.27 36.53
C PRO A 473 22.24 17.50 35.90
N GLU A 474 23.00 18.28 35.12
CA GLU A 474 22.48 19.44 34.40
C GLU A 474 21.58 19.01 33.23
N PHE A 475 22.03 18.01 32.46
CA PHE A 475 21.27 17.44 31.34
C PHE A 475 19.89 16.93 31.79
N PHE A 476 19.83 16.24 32.92
CA PHE A 476 18.59 15.70 33.48
C PHE A 476 17.57 16.82 33.77
N GLU A 477 18.00 17.92 34.39
CA GLU A 477 17.10 19.05 34.66
C GLU A 477 16.63 19.73 33.37
N GLN A 478 17.50 19.88 32.37
CA GLN A 478 17.12 20.47 31.08
C GLN A 478 16.14 19.58 30.29
N VAL A 479 16.37 18.26 30.24
CA VAL A 479 15.43 17.31 29.60
C VAL A 479 14.09 17.31 30.33
N LYS A 480 14.09 17.34 31.66
CA LYS A 480 12.87 17.39 32.46
C LYS A 480 12.08 18.70 32.24
N ALA A 481 12.77 19.82 32.04
CA ALA A 481 12.15 21.10 31.70
C ALA A 481 11.57 21.09 30.27
N ALA A 482 12.14 20.31 29.35
CA ALA A 482 11.68 20.15 27.98
C ALA A 482 10.66 19.01 27.84
N ALA A 483 9.38 19.31 28.06
CA ALA A 483 8.30 18.32 28.16
C ALA A 483 8.07 17.44 26.90
N ASN A 484 8.64 17.80 25.74
CA ASN A 484 8.46 17.11 24.46
C ASN A 484 9.63 16.22 24.02
N ILE A 485 10.66 16.04 24.87
CA ILE A 485 11.76 15.12 24.57
C ILE A 485 11.29 13.67 24.68
N GLU A 486 11.26 12.96 23.56
CA GLU A 486 10.87 11.54 23.51
C GLU A 486 12.09 10.60 23.40
N THR A 487 13.15 11.05 22.74
CA THR A 487 14.35 10.24 22.45
C THR A 487 15.59 10.85 23.07
N VAL A 488 16.40 10.04 23.76
CA VAL A 488 17.69 10.50 24.30
C VAL A 488 18.84 9.62 23.83
N PHE A 489 19.92 10.25 23.40
CA PHE A 489 21.20 9.58 23.11
C PHE A 489 22.21 9.91 24.22
N ILE A 490 22.86 8.90 24.77
CA ILE A 490 23.84 9.06 25.86
C ILE A 490 25.17 8.50 25.40
N VAL A 491 26.18 9.36 25.29
CA VAL A 491 27.54 8.97 24.93
C VAL A 491 28.27 8.44 26.16
N THR A 492 28.48 7.12 26.22
CA THR A 492 29.16 6.45 27.34
C THR A 492 29.66 5.07 26.94
N ASP A 493 30.83 4.69 27.47
CA ASP A 493 31.34 3.31 27.37
C ASP A 493 30.87 2.41 28.53
N SER A 494 30.23 2.99 29.55
CA SER A 494 29.72 2.29 30.73
C SER A 494 28.28 1.83 30.51
N GLU A 495 28.07 0.53 30.33
CA GLU A 495 26.72 -0.04 30.21
C GLU A 495 25.91 0.16 31.51
N ALA A 496 26.55 0.04 32.68
CA ALA A 496 25.90 0.29 33.96
C ALA A 496 25.49 1.78 34.09
N GLY A 497 26.38 2.70 33.70
CA GLY A 497 26.11 4.13 33.71
C GLY A 497 24.96 4.50 32.78
N TYR A 498 24.95 3.96 31.55
CA TYR A 498 23.84 4.12 30.62
C TYR A 498 22.50 3.69 31.23
N ARG A 499 22.44 2.48 31.81
CA ARG A 499 21.20 1.95 32.41
C ARG A 499 20.69 2.82 33.56
N GLU A 500 21.59 3.31 34.40
CA GLU A 500 21.23 4.20 35.52
C GLU A 500 20.67 5.54 35.02
N MET A 501 21.38 6.19 34.09
CA MET A 501 20.98 7.48 33.51
C MET A 501 19.65 7.36 32.75
N ALA A 502 19.51 6.35 31.91
CA ALA A 502 18.29 6.10 31.13
C ALA A 502 17.07 5.86 32.03
N ALA A 503 17.23 5.08 33.11
CA ALA A 503 16.15 4.83 34.07
C ALA A 503 15.67 6.12 34.77
N LYS A 504 16.59 7.05 35.05
CA LYS A 504 16.23 8.35 35.67
C LYS A 504 15.47 9.27 34.73
N LEU A 505 15.86 9.33 33.45
CA LEU A 505 15.27 10.25 32.45
C LEU A 505 13.79 9.96 32.13
N GLN A 506 13.34 8.71 32.27
CA GLN A 506 11.95 8.29 32.00
C GLN A 506 11.42 8.68 30.60
N VAL A 507 12.31 8.79 29.61
CA VAL A 507 11.95 9.06 28.22
C VAL A 507 11.45 7.79 27.52
N LYS A 508 10.71 7.97 26.43
CA LYS A 508 10.11 6.87 25.67
C LYS A 508 11.16 5.93 25.07
N ILE A 509 12.26 6.49 24.55
CA ILE A 509 13.36 5.73 23.96
C ILE A 509 14.69 6.35 24.38
N SER A 510 15.64 5.50 24.78
CA SER A 510 17.03 5.90 24.97
C SER A 510 17.98 5.02 24.16
N TYR A 511 19.11 5.58 23.76
CA TYR A 511 20.19 4.87 23.07
C TYR A 511 21.53 5.16 23.72
N GLN A 512 22.33 4.11 23.93
CA GLN A 512 23.74 4.24 24.25
C GLN A 512 24.52 4.50 22.97
N LEU A 513 25.44 5.46 23.02
CA LEU A 513 26.48 5.69 22.02
C LEU A 513 27.85 5.50 22.68
N TYR A 514 28.66 4.52 22.27
CA TYR A 514 30.07 4.44 22.68
C TYR A 514 30.85 5.73 22.36
N ARG A 515 31.93 6.02 23.09
CA ARG A 515 32.73 7.24 22.90
C ARG A 515 33.41 7.31 21.54
N ASP A 516 33.90 6.18 21.04
CA ASP A 516 34.13 6.02 19.60
C ASP A 516 32.76 5.78 18.96
N TYR A 517 31.99 6.86 18.76
CA TYR A 517 30.58 6.77 18.37
C TYR A 517 30.35 6.00 17.08
N LEU A 518 31.36 5.86 16.21
CA LEU A 518 31.26 5.03 15.03
C LEU A 518 31.22 3.54 15.35
N ASP A 519 31.71 3.09 16.51
CA ASP A 519 31.56 1.70 16.94
C ASP A 519 30.09 1.29 17.05
N ASN A 520 29.18 2.22 17.38
CA ASN A 520 27.74 1.96 17.39
C ASN A 520 27.16 1.70 15.99
N PHE A 521 27.85 2.17 14.96
CA PHE A 521 27.43 2.08 13.56
C PHE A 521 28.30 1.11 12.74
N ARG A 522 29.30 0.47 13.36
CA ARG A 522 30.11 -0.56 12.70
C ARG A 522 29.27 -1.82 12.45
N ILE A 523 29.23 -2.25 11.20
CA ILE A 523 28.59 -3.50 10.76
C ILE A 523 29.70 -4.52 10.50
N ASN A 524 29.50 -5.78 10.91
CA ASN A 524 30.46 -6.90 10.78
C ASN A 524 31.69 -6.87 11.69
N THR A 525 31.64 -6.14 12.81
CA THR A 525 32.55 -6.46 13.92
C THR A 525 32.00 -7.69 14.63
N GLY A 526 32.55 -8.85 14.33
CA GLY A 526 32.51 -9.94 15.29
C GLY A 526 33.16 -9.44 16.57
N ARG A 527 32.38 -8.99 17.54
CA ARG A 527 32.84 -9.06 18.94
C ARG A 527 32.97 -10.55 19.22
N LYS A 528 34.19 -11.07 19.12
CA LYS A 528 34.56 -12.30 19.81
C LYS A 528 34.47 -12.06 21.31
#